data_AF-A0A6N2LVW6-F1
#
_entry.id   AF-A0A6N2LVW6-F1
#
_cell.length_a   1.000
_cell.length_b   1.000
_cell.length_c   1.000
_cell.angle_alpha   90.00
_cell.angle_beta   90.00
_cell.angle_gamma   90.00
#
_symmetry.space_group_name_H-M   'P 1'
#
loop_
_entity.id
_entity.type
_entity.pdbx_description
1 polymer ?
#
loop_
_entity_poly.entity_id
_entity_poly.type
_entity_poly.pdbx_seq_one_letter_code
_entity_poly.pdbx_strand_id
1 'polypeptide(L)'
;MLEKGEPYQVAEFVDLLPLQNVLGLLRSMYALICLEEDAAFLRYGYLSTGNAAAVRKEVTKLCGELRPHALALVSSLGIPDAFLGPIAFNWIDANSSSSVKH
;
A
#
# COMPACT_ATOMS: atom_id res chain seq x y z
N MET A 1 7.09 -2.49 -53.90
CA MET A 1 7.62 -1.85 -52.67
C MET A 1 6.59 -2.05 -51.57
N LEU A 2 6.85 -2.97 -50.64
CA LEU A 2 6.12 -3.07 -49.39
C LEU A 2 6.95 -2.29 -48.37
N GLU A 3 6.40 -1.20 -47.84
CA GLU A 3 7.03 -0.41 -46.79
C GLU A 3 7.20 -1.29 -45.55
N LYS A 4 8.44 -1.39 -45.09
CA LYS A 4 8.80 -2.13 -43.89
C LYS A 4 8.18 -1.41 -42.69
N GLY A 5 7.28 -2.07 -41.99
CA GLY A 5 6.78 -1.61 -40.70
C GLY A 5 7.94 -1.46 -39.71
N GLU A 6 8.15 -0.23 -39.25
CA GLU A 6 8.99 0.08 -38.10
C GLU A 6 8.51 -0.73 -36.88
N PRO A 7 9.42 -1.42 -36.16
CA PRO A 7 9.03 -2.16 -34.96
C PRO A 7 8.66 -1.17 -33.86
N TYR A 8 7.41 -1.26 -33.38
CA TYR A 8 6.94 -0.59 -32.18
C TYR A 8 7.95 -0.84 -31.04
N GLN A 9 8.56 0.23 -30.55
CA GLN A 9 9.55 0.20 -29.49
C GLN A 9 8.92 -0.36 -28.21
N VAL A 10 9.26 -1.61 -27.86
CA VAL A 10 8.83 -2.27 -26.62
C VAL A 10 9.67 -1.83 -25.40
N ALA A 11 10.44 -0.76 -25.55
CA ALA A 11 11.50 -0.34 -24.63
C ALA A 11 11.03 0.78 -23.70
N GLU A 12 10.08 0.49 -22.80
CA GLU A 12 9.85 1.32 -21.59
C GLU A 12 9.02 0.64 -20.48
N PHE A 13 8.82 -0.69 -20.53
CA PHE A 13 7.98 -1.38 -19.53
C PHE A 13 8.72 -1.81 -18.26
N VAL A 14 10.05 -1.80 -18.26
CA VAL A 14 10.86 -2.36 -17.16
C VAL A 14 10.87 -1.44 -15.92
N ASP A 15 10.83 -0.13 -16.12
CA ASP A 15 10.87 0.86 -15.03
C ASP A 15 9.52 1.04 -14.31
N LEU A 16 8.42 0.61 -14.94
CA LEU A 16 7.08 0.65 -14.35
C LEU A 16 6.80 -0.54 -13.44
N LEU A 17 7.52 -1.67 -13.58
CA LEU A 17 7.25 -2.88 -12.82
C LEU A 17 7.33 -2.68 -11.29
N PRO A 18 8.37 -2.01 -10.74
CA PRO A 18 8.44 -1.77 -9.29
C PRO A 18 7.32 -0.87 -8.77
N LEU A 19 6.96 0.17 -9.54
CA LEU A 19 5.88 1.08 -9.20
C LEU A 19 4.52 0.37 -9.24
N GLN A 20 4.26 -0.42 -10.28
CA GLN A 20 3.05 -1.23 -10.42
C GLN A 20 2.91 -2.22 -9.25
N ASN A 21 4.01 -2.80 -8.77
CA ASN A 21 4.00 -3.69 -7.62
C ASN A 21 3.56 -2.95 -6.35
N VAL A 22 4.17 -1.82 -6.02
CA VAL A 22 3.84 -1.04 -4.80
C VAL A 22 2.41 -0.48 -4.86
N LEU A 23 2.00 0.07 -5.99
CA LEU A 23 0.62 0.54 -6.18
C LEU A 23 -0.38 -0.63 -6.16
N GLY A 24 0.04 -1.82 -6.62
CA GLY A 24 -0.71 -3.06 -6.49
C GLY A 24 -0.94 -3.48 -5.04
N LEU A 25 0.07 -3.32 -4.17
CA LEU A 25 -0.07 -3.53 -2.72
C LEU A 25 -1.07 -2.54 -2.11
N LEU A 26 -0.95 -1.24 -2.42
CA LEU A 26 -1.89 -0.21 -1.95
C LEU A 26 -3.33 -0.48 -2.38
N ARG A 27 -3.53 -0.83 -3.65
CA ARG A 27 -4.85 -1.19 -4.19
C ARG A 27 -5.45 -2.37 -3.42
N SER A 28 -4.64 -3.40 -3.19
CA SER A 28 -5.08 -4.61 -2.48
C SER A 28 -5.43 -4.30 -1.03
N MET A 29 -4.59 -3.51 -0.35
CA MET A 29 -4.83 -3.06 1.01
C MET A 29 -6.12 -2.25 1.12
N TYR A 30 -6.34 -1.29 0.21
CA TYR A 30 -7.57 -0.49 0.17
C TYR A 30 -8.82 -1.35 -0.02
N ALA A 31 -8.79 -2.30 -0.96
CA ALA A 31 -9.92 -3.21 -1.18
C ALA A 31 -10.25 -4.06 0.05
N LEU A 32 -9.22 -4.56 0.75
CA LEU A 32 -9.42 -5.35 1.97
C LEU A 32 -9.92 -4.51 3.15
N ILE A 33 -9.45 -3.28 3.31
CA ILE A 33 -9.96 -2.34 4.32
C ILE A 33 -11.45 -2.06 4.07
N CYS A 34 -11.85 -1.82 2.82
CA CYS A 34 -13.27 -1.62 2.48
C CYS A 34 -14.13 -2.85 2.86
N LEU A 35 -13.60 -4.06 2.67
CA LEU A 35 -14.28 -5.31 3.07
C LEU A 35 -14.33 -5.50 4.59
N GLU A 36 -13.31 -5.04 5.31
CA GLU A 36 -13.22 -5.16 6.77
C GLU A 36 -14.14 -4.15 7.49
N GLU A 37 -14.13 -2.89 7.05
CA GLU A 37 -14.86 -1.80 7.71
C GLU A 37 -16.37 -1.85 7.46
N ASP A 38 -16.80 -2.39 6.31
CA ASP A 38 -18.21 -2.48 5.98
C ASP A 38 -18.86 -3.75 6.57
N ALA A 39 -19.54 -3.58 7.69
CA ALA A 39 -20.28 -4.64 8.37
C ALA A 39 -21.41 -5.26 7.50
N ALA A 40 -21.83 -4.62 6.41
CA ALA A 40 -22.83 -5.14 5.49
C ALA A 40 -22.40 -6.49 4.88
N PHE A 41 -21.11 -6.69 4.61
CA PHE A 41 -20.61 -7.94 4.05
C PHE A 41 -20.85 -9.13 4.98
N LEU A 42 -20.71 -8.95 6.29
CA LEU A 42 -21.06 -9.97 7.29
C LEU A 42 -22.56 -10.08 7.51
N ARG A 43 -23.25 -8.93 7.63
CA ARG A 43 -24.69 -8.88 7.92
C ARG A 43 -25.55 -9.56 6.86
N TYR A 44 -25.20 -9.37 5.59
CA TYR A 44 -25.93 -9.95 4.46
C TYR A 44 -25.33 -11.29 3.98
N GLY A 45 -24.28 -11.79 4.65
CA GLY A 45 -23.70 -13.10 4.37
C GLY A 45 -22.83 -13.18 3.11
N TYR A 46 -22.39 -12.04 2.55
CA TYR A 46 -21.41 -12.01 1.46
C TYR A 46 -20.03 -12.50 1.91
N LEU A 47 -19.71 -12.33 3.20
CA LEU A 47 -18.54 -12.92 3.85
C LEU A 47 -18.97 -13.83 5.00
N SER A 48 -18.28 -14.97 5.14
CA SER A 48 -18.35 -15.76 6.36
C SER A 48 -17.49 -15.12 7.46
N THR A 49 -17.73 -15.48 8.72
CA THR A 49 -16.90 -15.05 9.86
C THR A 49 -15.44 -15.48 9.71
N GLY A 50 -15.20 -16.69 9.18
CA GLY A 50 -13.86 -17.19 8.87
C GLY A 50 -13.15 -16.38 7.79
N ASN A 51 -13.85 -16.02 6.72
CA ASN A 51 -13.28 -15.18 5.66
C ASN A 51 -13.00 -13.76 6.17
N ALA A 52 -13.84 -13.20 7.05
CA ALA A 52 -13.59 -11.90 7.67
C ALA A 52 -12.36 -11.92 8.58
N ALA A 53 -12.12 -13.03 9.28
CA ALA A 53 -10.87 -13.21 10.03
C ALA A 53 -9.66 -13.32 9.09
N ALA A 54 -9.81 -13.99 7.94
CA ALA A 54 -8.76 -14.10 6.93
C ALA A 54 -8.43 -12.73 6.30
N VAL A 55 -9.43 -11.92 5.98
CA VAL A 55 -9.25 -10.54 5.49
C VAL A 55 -8.42 -9.73 6.48
N ARG A 56 -8.77 -9.75 7.76
CA ARG A 56 -8.02 -9.05 8.83
C ARG A 56 -6.56 -9.47 8.93
N LYS A 57 -6.31 -10.78 8.79
CA LYS A 57 -4.95 -11.32 8.76
C LYS A 57 -4.18 -10.82 7.53
N GLU A 58 -4.83 -10.78 6.37
CA GLU A 58 -4.21 -10.31 5.13
C GLU A 58 -3.94 -8.80 5.16
N VAL A 59 -4.82 -7.98 5.74
CA VAL A 59 -4.56 -6.55 6.00
C VAL A 59 -3.29 -6.39 6.84
N THR A 60 -3.16 -7.17 7.93
CA THR A 60 -1.97 -7.13 8.79
C THR A 60 -0.70 -7.51 8.02
N LYS A 61 -0.77 -8.50 7.13
CA LYS A 61 0.34 -8.92 6.27
C LYS A 61 0.73 -7.81 5.28
N LEU A 62 -0.25 -7.21 4.59
CA LEU A 62 -0.02 -6.11 3.64
C LEU A 62 0.57 -4.88 4.33
N CYS A 63 0.16 -4.56 5.56
CA CYS A 63 0.82 -3.52 6.36
C CYS A 63 2.32 -3.81 6.57
N GLY A 64 2.70 -5.08 6.73
CA GLY A 64 4.10 -5.51 6.80
C GLY A 64 4.85 -5.33 5.49
N GLU A 65 4.24 -5.73 4.37
CA GLU A 65 4.82 -5.62 3.03
C GLU A 65 4.94 -4.16 2.54
N LEU A 66 3.97 -3.30 2.91
CA LEU A 66 3.96 -1.89 2.53
C LEU A 66 4.91 -1.04 3.39
N ARG A 67 5.18 -1.46 4.64
CA ARG A 67 6.04 -0.73 5.60
C ARG A 67 7.36 -0.20 5.02
N PRO A 68 8.20 -0.99 4.31
CA PRO A 68 9.45 -0.48 3.74
C PRO A 68 9.25 0.60 2.66
N HIS A 69 8.06 0.67 2.05
CA HIS A 69 7.72 1.62 0.99
C HIS A 69 6.97 2.86 1.49
N ALA A 70 6.46 2.84 2.72
CA ALA A 70 5.55 3.86 3.25
C ALA A 70 6.14 5.28 3.20
N LEU A 71 7.41 5.45 3.61
CA LEU A 71 8.06 6.76 3.58
C LEU A 71 8.18 7.30 2.15
N ALA A 72 8.64 6.47 1.21
CA ALA A 72 8.80 6.88 -0.19
C ALA A 72 7.44 7.27 -0.83
N LEU A 73 6.37 6.54 -0.50
CA LEU A 73 5.02 6.84 -0.96
C LEU A 73 4.54 8.20 -0.45
N VAL A 74 4.67 8.48 0.85
CA VAL A 74 4.24 9.76 1.42
C VAL A 74 5.10 10.92 0.91
N SER A 75 6.43 10.74 0.82
CA SER A 75 7.33 11.76 0.28
C SER A 75 7.03 12.11 -1.17
N SER A 76 6.56 11.14 -1.98
CA SER A 76 6.21 11.38 -3.40
C SER A 76 5.00 12.29 -3.60
N LEU A 77 4.20 12.55 -2.56
CA LEU A 77 3.11 13.53 -2.61
C LEU A 77 3.63 14.98 -2.78
N GLY A 78 4.91 15.22 -2.51
CA GLY A 78 5.55 16.52 -2.74
C GLY A 78 5.05 17.63 -1.82
N ILE A 79 4.58 17.28 -0.62
CA ILE A 79 4.09 18.25 0.38
C ILE A 79 5.29 18.98 1.00
N PRO A 80 5.39 20.31 0.88
CA PRO A 80 6.47 21.07 1.51
C PRO A 80 6.46 20.98 3.05
N ASP A 81 7.66 20.91 3.65
CA ASP A 81 7.85 20.78 5.11
C ASP A 81 7.13 21.85 5.94
N ALA A 82 6.97 23.06 5.39
CA ALA A 82 6.25 24.16 6.05
C ALA A 82 4.76 23.86 6.33
N PHE A 83 4.18 22.86 5.66
CA PHE A 83 2.81 22.41 5.87
C PHE A 83 2.71 21.17 6.78
N LEU A 84 3.84 20.61 7.22
CA LEU A 84 3.87 19.42 8.08
C LEU A 84 3.86 19.79 9.56
N GLY A 85 3.17 18.97 10.35
CA GLY A 85 3.17 19.11 11.81
C GLY A 85 4.50 18.64 12.44
N PRO A 86 4.80 19.04 13.69
CA PRO A 86 6.07 18.70 14.35
C PRO A 86 6.41 17.20 14.38
N ILE A 87 5.38 16.33 14.44
CA ILE A 87 5.55 14.87 14.47
C ILE A 87 6.18 14.29 13.18
N ALA A 88 6.09 15.02 12.06
CA ALA A 88 6.65 14.57 10.79
C ALA A 88 8.19 14.52 10.80
N PHE A 89 8.84 15.20 11.73
CA PHE A 89 10.31 15.31 11.80
C PHE A 89 10.96 14.42 12.87
N ASN A 90 10.20 13.93 13.85
CA ASN A 90 10.69 13.08 14.95
C ASN A 90 9.99 11.72 15.00
N TRP A 91 9.46 11.24 13.86
CA TRP A 91 8.64 10.04 13.78
C TRP A 91 9.38 8.76 14.21
N ILE A 92 10.71 8.70 14.11
CA ILE A 92 11.50 7.56 14.62
C ILE A 92 11.44 7.54 16.15
N ASP A 93 11.75 8.66 16.80
CA ASP A 93 11.71 8.79 18.26
C ASP A 93 10.28 8.54 18.77
N ALA A 94 9.27 9.10 18.09
CA ALA A 94 7.86 8.94 18.44
C ALA A 94 7.35 7.48 18.33
N ASN A 95 7.92 6.67 17.43
CA ASN A 95 7.55 5.27 17.25
C ASN A 95 8.53 4.28 17.89
N SER A 96 9.63 4.76 18.47
CA SER A 96 10.58 3.94 19.21
C SER A 96 9.99 3.59 20.58
N SER A 97 9.33 2.45 20.69
CA SER A 97 8.99 1.92 22.01
C SER A 97 10.29 1.52 22.71
N SER A 98 10.60 2.15 23.85
CA SER A 98 11.59 1.62 24.78
C SER A 98 11.18 0.18 25.10
N SER A 99 12.05 -0.80 24.89
CA SER A 99 11.82 -2.18 25.35
C SER A 99 11.55 -2.14 26.86
N VAL A 100 10.27 -2.07 27.24
CA VAL A 100 9.85 -2.27 28.62
C VAL A 100 10.03 -3.74 28.87
N LYS A 101 11.17 -4.09 29.49
CA LYS A 101 11.38 -5.40 30.09
C LYS A 101 10.39 -5.53 31.23
N HIS A 102 9.37 -6.35 31.05
CA HIS A 102 8.46 -6.77 32.13
C HIS A 102 8.91 -8.11 32.69
#